data_AF-A0A6D0IFS6-F1
#
_entry.id   AF-A0A6D0IFS6-F1
#
_cell.length_a   1.000
_cell.length_b   1.000
_cell.length_c   1.000
_cell.angle_alpha   90.00
_cell.angle_beta   90.00
_cell.angle_gamma   90.00
#
_symmetry.space_group_name_H-M   'P 1'
#
loop_
_entity.id
_entity.type
_entity.pdbx_description
1 polymer ?
#
loop_
_entity_poly.entity_id
_entity_poly.type
_entity_poly.pdbx_seq_one_letter_code
_entity_poly.pdbx_strand_id
1 'polypeptide(L)'
;LVQSGELNIDVAFLGVPSCDEFGNANGYTGKACCGSLGYAMVDADNAKQVVMLTEELLPYPHNPASIEQDQVDLIVKVDRVGDAAKIGAGATRMTTNPRELLIARSAADVIVNSGYFKEGFSMQTGTGGASLAVTRFLEDKMRSRDIRADFALGGITATMVDLHEKGLIRKLLDVQSFDSHAAQSLARNPNHIEISANQYANWGSKGASVDRLDVVVLSALEIDTQFNVNVLTGSDGVLRGASGGHCDTAIASALSIIVAPLVRGRIPTLVDNVLTCITPGSS
;
A
#
# COMPACT_ATOMS: atom_id res chain seq x y z
N LEU A 1 -15.71 2.50 10.45
CA LEU A 1 -16.93 1.67 10.28
C LEU A 1 -16.94 0.47 11.21
N VAL A 2 -15.93 -0.40 11.14
CA VAL A 2 -15.86 -1.60 11.99
C VAL A 2 -15.81 -1.25 13.48
N GLN A 3 -14.83 -0.43 13.90
CA GLN A 3 -14.69 -0.02 15.30
C GLN A 3 -15.86 0.82 15.84
N SER A 4 -16.55 1.58 14.99
CA SER A 4 -17.72 2.37 15.41
C SER A 4 -18.98 1.52 15.61
N GLY A 5 -18.94 0.23 15.22
CA GLY A 5 -20.10 -0.66 15.24
C GLY A 5 -21.12 -0.39 14.14
N GLU A 6 -20.82 0.53 13.21
CA GLU A 6 -21.67 0.78 12.04
C GLU A 6 -21.62 -0.40 11.06
N LEU A 7 -20.45 -1.01 10.92
CA LEU A 7 -20.26 -2.25 10.17
C LEU A 7 -19.87 -3.36 11.15
N ASN A 8 -20.72 -4.37 11.30
CA ASN A 8 -20.44 -5.53 12.14
C ASN A 8 -20.18 -6.74 11.26
N ILE A 9 -19.03 -7.40 11.45
CA ILE A 9 -18.64 -8.58 10.67
C ILE A 9 -19.12 -9.82 11.45
N ASP A 10 -20.18 -10.46 10.97
CA ASP A 10 -20.68 -11.68 11.61
C ASP A 10 -19.75 -12.87 11.34
N VAL A 11 -19.25 -13.00 10.11
CA VAL A 11 -18.30 -14.05 9.71
C VAL A 11 -17.28 -13.48 8.74
N ALA A 12 -15.99 -13.65 9.03
CA ALA A 12 -14.89 -13.33 8.12
C ALA A 12 -14.35 -14.59 7.44
N PHE A 13 -14.33 -14.61 6.11
CA PHE A 13 -13.73 -15.69 5.32
C PHE A 13 -12.35 -15.23 4.81
N LEU A 14 -11.29 -15.68 5.49
CA LEU A 14 -9.94 -15.19 5.26
C LEU A 14 -9.12 -16.23 4.51
N GLY A 15 -8.76 -15.92 3.26
CA GLY A 15 -7.88 -16.74 2.43
C GLY A 15 -6.42 -16.56 2.83
N VAL A 16 -5.74 -17.65 3.19
CA VAL A 16 -4.31 -17.67 3.53
C VAL A 16 -3.59 -18.75 2.72
N PRO A 17 -2.31 -18.54 2.35
CA PRO A 17 -1.56 -19.55 1.60
C PRO A 17 -1.26 -20.80 2.43
N SER A 18 -1.03 -20.64 3.73
CA SER A 18 -0.85 -21.75 4.68
C SER A 18 -1.22 -21.33 6.11
N CYS A 19 -1.58 -22.33 6.93
CA CYS A 19 -1.75 -22.18 8.38
C CYS A 19 -1.49 -23.52 9.07
N ASP A 20 -1.33 -23.53 10.40
CA ASP A 20 -1.40 -24.77 11.17
C ASP A 20 -2.85 -25.18 11.51
N GLU A 21 -3.01 -26.34 12.18
CA GLU A 21 -4.32 -26.86 12.60
C GLU A 21 -5.02 -26.02 13.67
N PHE A 22 -4.34 -25.02 14.25
CA PHE A 22 -4.86 -24.18 15.32
C PHE A 22 -5.09 -22.72 14.88
N GLY A 23 -4.76 -22.39 13.63
CA GLY A 23 -5.12 -21.12 13.00
C GLY A 23 -3.98 -20.11 12.87
N ASN A 24 -2.76 -20.45 13.30
CA ASN A 24 -1.62 -19.56 13.09
C ASN A 24 -1.29 -19.52 11.59
N ALA A 25 -1.36 -18.34 10.98
CA ALA A 25 -1.21 -18.15 9.53
C ALA A 25 -0.35 -16.94 9.19
N ASN A 26 0.30 -17.00 8.04
CA ASN A 26 0.96 -15.85 7.43
C ASN A 26 0.81 -15.85 5.91
N GLY A 27 1.05 -14.71 5.27
CA GLY A 27 0.91 -14.56 3.82
C GLY A 27 2.16 -14.92 3.00
N TYR A 28 3.22 -15.45 3.62
CA TYR A 28 4.51 -15.67 2.93
C TYR A 28 5.07 -17.10 3.05
N THR A 29 4.33 -18.03 3.64
CA THR A 29 4.61 -19.48 3.60
C THR A 29 3.52 -20.20 2.80
N GLY A 30 3.87 -21.21 2.01
CA GLY A 30 2.93 -21.96 1.16
C GLY A 30 3.07 -21.61 -0.32
N LYS A 31 1.98 -21.73 -1.08
CA LYS A 31 2.00 -21.57 -2.56
C LYS A 31 1.50 -20.20 -3.01
N ALA A 32 0.28 -19.81 -2.64
CA ALA A 32 -0.30 -18.51 -3.01
C ALA A 32 0.19 -17.33 -2.14
N CYS A 33 1.49 -17.21 -1.90
CA CYS A 33 2.06 -16.20 -1.01
C CYS A 33 1.77 -14.77 -1.50
N CYS A 34 0.99 -14.02 -0.74
CA CYS A 34 0.63 -12.63 -1.00
C CYS A 34 1.46 -11.60 -0.23
N GLY A 35 2.27 -12.03 0.75
CA GLY A 35 3.03 -11.14 1.62
C GLY A 35 2.19 -10.66 2.80
N SER A 36 2.07 -9.34 2.95
CA SER A 36 1.31 -8.75 4.06
C SER A 36 -0.19 -9.09 4.00
N LEU A 37 -0.75 -9.47 5.16
CA LEU A 37 -2.17 -9.72 5.44
C LEU A 37 -2.82 -8.53 6.18
N GLY A 38 -2.24 -7.33 6.11
CA GLY A 38 -2.61 -6.18 6.94
C GLY A 38 -4.10 -5.84 6.98
N TYR A 39 -4.84 -6.04 5.89
CA TYR A 39 -6.30 -5.87 5.87
C TYR A 39 -7.03 -7.01 6.59
N ALA A 40 -6.64 -8.26 6.34
CA ALA A 40 -7.26 -9.45 6.94
C ALA A 40 -7.06 -9.50 8.47
N MET A 41 -5.98 -8.90 8.99
CA MET A 41 -5.75 -8.74 10.42
C MET A 41 -6.89 -7.95 11.10
N VAL A 42 -7.44 -6.93 10.44
CA VAL A 42 -8.56 -6.16 10.99
C VAL A 42 -9.83 -7.00 11.05
N ASP A 43 -10.09 -7.81 10.03
CA ASP A 43 -11.24 -8.71 10.01
C ASP A 43 -11.11 -9.79 11.09
N ALA A 44 -9.92 -10.37 11.25
CA ALA A 44 -9.63 -11.35 12.30
C ALA A 44 -9.84 -10.78 13.72
N ASP A 45 -9.45 -9.52 13.95
CA ASP A 45 -9.61 -8.86 15.25
C ASP A 45 -11.07 -8.50 15.61
N ASN A 46 -11.95 -8.36 14.62
CA ASN A 46 -13.26 -7.71 14.81
C ASN A 46 -14.46 -8.59 14.42
N ALA A 47 -14.26 -9.68 13.68
CA ALA A 47 -15.34 -10.57 13.33
C ALA A 47 -15.82 -11.38 14.54
N LYS A 48 -17.13 -11.67 14.58
CA LYS A 48 -17.68 -12.57 15.61
C LYS A 48 -17.24 -14.02 15.41
N GLN A 49 -16.98 -14.39 14.15
CA GLN A 49 -16.46 -15.69 13.79
C GLN A 49 -15.48 -15.56 12.61
N VAL A 50 -14.34 -16.24 12.68
CA VAL A 50 -13.31 -16.25 11.65
C VAL A 50 -13.16 -17.64 11.06
N VAL A 51 -13.34 -17.72 9.75
CA VAL A 51 -13.18 -18.93 8.94
C VAL A 51 -11.97 -18.76 8.05
N MET A 52 -10.93 -19.54 8.33
CA MET A 52 -9.70 -19.55 7.56
C MET A 52 -9.79 -20.54 6.40
N LEU A 53 -9.56 -20.06 5.19
CA LEU A 53 -9.49 -20.85 3.97
C LEU A 53 -8.01 -20.99 3.60
N THR A 54 -7.44 -22.20 3.69
CA THR A 54 -5.99 -22.43 3.51
C THR A 54 -5.69 -23.40 2.37
N GLU A 55 -4.62 -23.18 1.61
CA GLU A 55 -4.16 -24.15 0.61
C GLU A 55 -3.36 -25.31 1.23
N GLU A 56 -2.70 -25.05 2.35
CA GLU A 56 -1.75 -25.96 2.98
C GLU A 56 -1.85 -25.90 4.50
N LEU A 57 -1.93 -27.09 5.12
CA LEU A 57 -1.84 -27.25 6.57
C LEU A 57 -0.41 -27.58 6.94
N LEU A 58 0.17 -26.80 7.85
CA LEU A 58 1.54 -26.94 8.35
C LEU A 58 1.57 -27.49 9.79
N PRO A 59 2.70 -28.05 10.23
CA PRO A 59 2.85 -28.48 11.63
C PRO A 59 2.77 -27.30 12.60
N TYR A 60 2.11 -27.52 13.74
CA TYR A 60 2.04 -26.56 14.84
C TYR A 60 3.37 -26.50 15.64
N PRO A 61 3.81 -25.31 16.11
CA PRO A 61 3.25 -23.98 15.83
C PRO A 61 3.81 -23.40 14.52
N HIS A 62 2.93 -22.92 13.65
CA HIS A 62 3.34 -22.16 12.47
C HIS A 62 3.74 -20.72 12.87
N ASN A 63 4.90 -20.26 12.39
CA ASN A 63 5.47 -18.98 12.80
C ASN A 63 6.30 -18.36 11.65
N PRO A 64 6.27 -17.01 11.49
CA PRO A 64 5.48 -16.05 12.26
C PRO A 64 3.97 -16.13 11.95
N ALA A 65 3.15 -15.67 12.89
CA ALA A 65 1.70 -15.65 12.74
C ALA A 65 1.22 -14.20 12.56
N SER A 66 0.74 -13.87 11.37
CA SER A 66 0.06 -12.60 11.06
C SER A 66 -1.39 -12.62 11.55
N ILE A 67 -2.01 -13.79 11.50
CA ILE A 67 -3.28 -14.11 12.16
C ILE A 67 -2.98 -15.23 13.15
N GLU A 68 -3.34 -15.01 14.41
CA GLU A 68 -3.02 -15.85 15.55
C GLU A 68 -4.17 -16.81 15.87
N GLN A 69 -3.82 -17.95 16.46
CA GLN A 69 -4.76 -19.03 16.81
C GLN A 69 -5.94 -18.62 17.69
N ASP A 70 -5.83 -17.56 18.49
CA ASP A 70 -6.91 -17.07 19.36
C ASP A 70 -7.89 -16.13 18.64
N GLN A 71 -7.65 -15.86 17.36
CA GLN A 71 -8.54 -15.12 16.47
C GLN A 71 -9.35 -16.04 15.55
N VAL A 72 -9.08 -17.36 15.49
CA VAL A 72 -9.63 -18.26 14.46
C VAL A 72 -10.57 -19.31 15.05
N ASP A 73 -11.77 -19.44 14.48
CA ASP A 73 -12.77 -20.43 14.93
C ASP A 73 -12.78 -21.71 14.09
N LEU A 74 -12.64 -21.57 12.77
CA LEU A 74 -12.78 -22.67 11.81
C LEU A 74 -11.68 -22.61 10.74
N ILE A 75 -11.20 -23.78 10.33
CA ILE A 75 -10.18 -23.92 9.28
C ILE A 75 -10.69 -24.89 8.23
N VAL A 76 -10.63 -24.47 6.96
CA VAL A 76 -11.01 -25.29 5.81
C VAL A 76 -9.88 -25.29 4.81
N LYS A 77 -9.38 -26.48 4.50
CA LYS A 77 -8.42 -26.66 3.40
C LYS A 77 -9.14 -26.58 2.05
N VAL A 78 -8.64 -25.74 1.15
CA VAL A 78 -9.13 -25.56 -0.22
C VAL A 78 -8.00 -25.81 -1.22
N ASP A 79 -8.34 -26.01 -2.49
CA ASP A 79 -7.34 -26.26 -3.52
C ASP A 79 -6.49 -25.02 -3.83
N ARG A 80 -7.13 -23.84 -3.79
CA ARG A 80 -6.51 -22.57 -4.16
C ARG A 80 -7.25 -21.37 -3.56
N VAL A 81 -6.52 -20.44 -2.97
CA VAL A 81 -6.99 -19.12 -2.51
C VAL A 81 -6.59 -18.01 -3.47
N GLY A 82 -5.51 -18.19 -4.24
CA GLY A 82 -5.01 -17.14 -5.12
C GLY A 82 -3.99 -17.58 -6.18
N ASP A 83 -3.53 -16.62 -6.99
CA ASP A 83 -2.54 -16.83 -8.05
C ASP A 83 -1.26 -16.03 -7.80
N ALA A 84 -0.30 -16.62 -7.07
CA ALA A 84 0.98 -15.98 -6.77
C ALA A 84 1.74 -15.54 -8.02
N ALA A 85 1.61 -16.25 -9.15
CA ALA A 85 2.29 -15.89 -10.40
C ALA A 85 1.73 -14.60 -11.03
N LYS A 86 0.56 -14.13 -10.59
CA LYS A 86 -0.07 -12.88 -11.05
C LYS A 86 0.16 -11.70 -10.11
N ILE A 87 0.74 -11.92 -8.94
CA ILE A 87 1.03 -10.85 -7.99
C ILE A 87 2.12 -9.93 -8.57
N GLY A 88 1.82 -8.64 -8.68
CA GLY A 88 2.69 -7.67 -9.34
C GLY A 88 2.69 -7.72 -10.87
N ALA A 89 1.75 -8.41 -11.52
CA ALA A 89 1.66 -8.39 -12.97
C ALA A 89 1.23 -7.00 -13.49
N GLY A 90 2.02 -6.43 -14.41
CA GLY A 90 1.67 -5.23 -15.17
C GLY A 90 1.98 -3.89 -14.46
N ALA A 91 1.11 -3.49 -13.52
CA ALA A 91 1.07 -2.12 -13.00
C ALA A 91 2.31 -1.70 -12.18
N THR A 92 2.98 -2.65 -11.53
CA THR A 92 4.15 -2.42 -10.67
C THR A 92 5.48 -2.36 -11.42
N ARG A 93 5.45 -2.50 -12.75
CA ARG A 93 6.67 -2.37 -13.56
C ARG A 93 7.07 -0.91 -13.67
N MET A 94 8.36 -0.63 -13.45
CA MET A 94 8.95 0.68 -13.71
C MET A 94 8.63 1.15 -15.13
N THR A 95 8.09 2.35 -15.26
CA THR A 95 7.70 2.90 -16.55
C THR A 95 8.92 3.23 -17.42
N THR A 96 8.78 3.00 -18.73
CA THR A 96 9.71 3.48 -19.75
C THR A 96 9.15 4.66 -20.54
N ASN A 97 7.94 5.12 -20.21
CA ASN A 97 7.30 6.23 -20.90
C ASN A 97 8.01 7.54 -20.53
N PRO A 98 8.60 8.27 -21.50
CA PRO A 98 9.35 9.50 -21.21
C PRO A 98 8.48 10.59 -20.57
N ARG A 99 7.16 10.62 -20.83
CA ARG A 99 6.26 11.58 -20.18
C ARG A 99 6.11 11.30 -18.69
N GLU A 100 5.93 10.03 -18.32
CA GLU A 100 5.81 9.64 -16.91
C GLU A 100 7.15 9.82 -16.18
N LEU A 101 8.27 9.53 -16.84
CA LEU A 101 9.60 9.78 -16.29
C LEU A 101 9.88 11.27 -16.07
N LEU A 102 9.38 12.15 -16.96
CA LEU A 102 9.48 13.60 -16.76
C LEU A 102 8.66 14.03 -15.54
N ILE A 103 7.42 13.57 -15.42
CA ILE A 103 6.55 13.87 -14.27
C ILE A 103 7.20 13.36 -12.97
N ALA A 104 7.71 12.13 -12.97
CA ALA A 104 8.40 11.53 -11.84
C ALA A 104 9.66 12.32 -11.43
N ARG A 105 10.46 12.79 -12.39
CA ARG A 105 11.62 13.64 -12.11
C ARG A 105 11.19 14.97 -11.48
N SER A 106 10.16 15.61 -12.03
CA SER A 106 9.64 16.87 -11.49
C SER A 106 9.10 16.68 -10.06
N ALA A 107 8.38 15.58 -9.79
CA ALA A 107 7.91 15.25 -8.45
C ALA A 107 9.08 15.04 -7.48
N ALA A 108 10.14 14.33 -7.90
CA ALA A 108 11.33 14.17 -7.07
C ALA A 108 12.01 15.52 -6.78
N ASP A 109 12.09 16.42 -7.76
CA ASP A 109 12.64 17.76 -7.54
C ASP A 109 11.76 18.60 -6.60
N VAL A 110 10.43 18.47 -6.64
CA VAL A 110 9.54 19.10 -5.64
C VAL A 110 9.84 18.57 -4.24
N ILE A 111 9.95 17.25 -4.07
CA ILE A 111 10.27 16.62 -2.77
C ILE A 111 11.61 17.14 -2.24
N VAL A 112 12.64 17.13 -3.07
CA VAL A 112 14.01 17.52 -2.72
C VAL A 112 14.13 18.99 -2.29
N ASN A 113 13.22 19.84 -2.73
CA ASN A 113 13.18 21.28 -2.43
C ASN A 113 12.02 21.68 -1.49
N SER A 114 11.25 20.72 -0.96
CA SER A 114 10.08 21.00 -0.12
C SER A 114 10.41 21.43 1.32
N GLY A 115 11.64 21.19 1.77
CA GLY A 115 12.04 21.31 3.18
C GLY A 115 11.84 20.03 3.99
N TYR A 116 11.11 19.03 3.46
CA TYR A 116 10.94 17.72 4.11
C TYR A 116 12.02 16.70 3.75
N PHE A 117 12.74 16.90 2.63
CA PHE A 117 13.83 16.01 2.21
C PHE A 117 15.11 16.24 3.03
N LYS A 118 15.13 15.64 4.22
CA LYS A 118 16.22 15.70 5.21
C LYS A 118 16.51 14.30 5.75
N GLU A 119 17.62 14.14 6.46
CA GLU A 119 17.95 12.88 7.12
C GLU A 119 16.80 12.41 8.03
N GLY A 120 16.40 11.14 7.85
CA GLY A 120 15.30 10.53 8.60
C GLY A 120 13.90 10.89 8.11
N PHE A 121 13.74 11.44 6.89
CA PHE A 121 12.39 11.64 6.34
C PHE A 121 11.66 10.32 6.10
N SER A 122 10.34 10.40 5.97
CA SER A 122 9.48 9.25 5.67
C SER A 122 8.71 9.47 4.37
N MET A 123 8.36 8.38 3.68
CA MET A 123 7.65 8.51 2.42
C MET A 123 6.71 7.37 2.08
N GLN A 124 5.74 7.67 1.22
CA GLN A 124 4.95 6.68 0.52
C GLN A 124 4.85 7.06 -0.95
N THR A 125 5.00 6.08 -1.84
CA THR A 125 4.90 6.28 -3.28
C THR A 125 3.80 5.40 -3.86
N GLY A 126 3.31 5.74 -5.03
CA GLY A 126 2.35 4.91 -5.74
C GLY A 126 2.96 3.61 -6.27
N THR A 127 2.09 2.75 -6.78
CA THR A 127 2.43 1.38 -7.18
C THR A 127 2.54 1.20 -8.70
N GLY A 128 2.49 2.30 -9.47
CA GLY A 128 2.70 2.28 -10.92
C GLY A 128 2.94 3.66 -11.52
N GLY A 129 3.33 3.69 -12.81
CA GLY A 129 3.49 4.93 -13.58
C GLY A 129 4.49 5.93 -12.96
N ALA A 130 4.16 7.22 -13.01
CA ALA A 130 5.02 8.29 -12.49
C ALA A 130 5.16 8.27 -10.96
N SER A 131 4.10 7.87 -10.24
CA SER A 131 4.13 7.85 -8.77
C SER A 131 5.03 6.76 -8.21
N LEU A 132 5.20 5.64 -8.91
CA LEU A 132 6.24 4.64 -8.62
C LEU A 132 7.63 5.11 -9.07
N ALA A 133 7.73 5.67 -10.27
CA ALA A 133 9.00 6.02 -10.89
C ALA A 133 9.76 7.17 -10.20
N VAL A 134 9.08 7.94 -9.35
CA VAL A 134 9.71 8.97 -8.51
C VAL A 134 10.85 8.40 -7.66
N THR A 135 10.72 7.15 -7.18
CA THR A 135 11.72 6.45 -6.35
C THR A 135 13.09 6.40 -7.01
N ARG A 136 13.14 6.17 -8.33
CA ARG A 136 14.39 6.15 -9.11
C ARG A 136 15.16 7.47 -9.02
N PHE A 137 14.45 8.58 -9.08
CA PHE A 137 15.07 9.90 -9.03
C PHE A 137 15.40 10.31 -7.60
N LEU A 138 14.61 9.88 -6.62
CA LEU A 138 14.91 10.06 -5.21
C LEU A 138 16.18 9.31 -4.80
N GLU A 139 16.42 8.10 -5.31
CA GLU A 139 17.65 7.34 -5.03
C GLU A 139 18.92 8.16 -5.31
N ASP A 140 19.04 8.73 -6.52
CA ASP A 140 20.19 9.53 -6.91
C ASP A 140 20.38 10.75 -5.99
N LYS A 141 19.27 11.37 -5.59
CA LYS A 141 19.27 12.56 -4.72
C LYS A 141 19.64 12.20 -3.28
N MET A 142 19.14 11.08 -2.76
CA MET A 142 19.48 10.54 -1.44
C MET A 142 20.98 10.25 -1.37
N ARG A 143 21.53 9.57 -2.38
CA ARG A 143 22.96 9.28 -2.48
C ARG A 143 23.80 10.56 -2.54
N SER A 144 23.43 11.51 -3.39
CA SER A 144 24.20 12.75 -3.57
C SER A 144 24.24 13.66 -2.34
N ARG A 145 23.25 13.57 -1.45
CA ARG A 145 23.17 14.34 -0.21
C ARG A 145 23.51 13.53 1.04
N ASP A 146 23.86 12.25 0.90
CA ASP A 146 24.04 11.28 1.99
C ASP A 146 22.85 11.25 2.96
N ILE A 147 21.64 11.31 2.42
CA ILE A 147 20.37 11.29 3.16
C ILE A 147 19.73 9.91 3.10
N ARG A 148 19.20 9.43 4.23
CA ARG A 148 18.45 8.17 4.35
C ARG A 148 17.07 8.45 4.91
N ALA A 149 16.07 7.72 4.42
CA ALA A 149 14.71 7.74 4.96
C ALA A 149 14.61 6.83 6.19
N ASP A 150 13.82 7.24 7.20
CA ASP A 150 13.55 6.40 8.37
C ASP A 150 12.61 5.24 8.03
N PHE A 151 11.57 5.52 7.24
CA PHE A 151 10.71 4.46 6.75
C PHE A 151 10.01 4.79 5.44
N ALA A 152 9.61 3.75 4.72
CA ALA A 152 8.59 3.83 3.71
C ALA A 152 7.34 3.05 4.12
N LEU A 153 6.16 3.56 3.75
CA LEU A 153 4.87 3.05 4.19
C LEU A 153 4.01 2.60 3.02
N GLY A 154 3.12 1.65 3.30
CA GLY A 154 1.89 1.43 2.57
C GLY A 154 1.96 0.16 1.77
N GLY A 155 1.66 0.29 0.48
CA GLY A 155 1.76 -0.78 -0.48
C GLY A 155 3.19 -1.02 -0.95
N ILE A 156 3.92 -1.97 -0.35
CA ILE A 156 5.33 -2.13 -0.66
C ILE A 156 5.54 -2.81 -2.01
N THR A 157 6.46 -2.25 -2.79
CA THR A 157 6.87 -2.73 -4.12
C THR A 157 8.34 -3.15 -4.12
N ALA A 158 8.75 -3.89 -5.13
CA ALA A 158 10.13 -4.31 -5.35
C ALA A 158 11.12 -3.14 -5.37
N THR A 159 10.71 -1.98 -5.88
CA THR A 159 11.55 -0.78 -5.91
C THR A 159 11.79 -0.22 -4.51
N MET A 160 10.80 -0.30 -3.63
CA MET A 160 10.96 0.16 -2.24
C MET A 160 11.83 -0.81 -1.44
N VAL A 161 11.68 -2.11 -1.70
CA VAL A 161 12.58 -3.14 -1.16
C VAL A 161 14.02 -2.92 -1.60
N ASP A 162 14.26 -2.64 -2.87
CA ASP A 162 15.61 -2.38 -3.39
C ASP A 162 16.27 -1.18 -2.67
N LEU A 163 15.54 -0.08 -2.46
CA LEU A 163 16.04 1.05 -1.67
C LEU A 163 16.31 0.70 -0.21
N HIS A 164 15.49 -0.16 0.39
CA HIS A 164 15.71 -0.67 1.74
C HIS A 164 16.98 -1.53 1.82
N GLU A 165 17.14 -2.50 0.92
CA GLU A 165 18.31 -3.40 0.86
C GLU A 165 19.61 -2.63 0.54
N LYS A 166 19.51 -1.50 -0.19
CA LYS A 166 20.61 -0.54 -0.42
C LYS A 166 20.94 0.34 0.79
N GLY A 167 20.19 0.24 1.89
CA GLY A 167 20.37 1.04 3.10
C GLY A 167 19.95 2.51 2.97
N LEU A 168 19.16 2.84 1.95
CA LEU A 168 18.62 4.19 1.74
C LEU A 168 17.32 4.40 2.52
N ILE A 169 16.59 3.33 2.81
CA ILE A 169 15.40 3.34 3.66
C ILE A 169 15.64 2.38 4.82
N ARG A 170 15.51 2.86 6.07
CA ARG A 170 15.83 2.02 7.24
C ARG A 170 14.77 0.96 7.51
N LYS A 171 13.48 1.27 7.33
CA LYS A 171 12.36 0.36 7.59
C LYS A 171 11.29 0.43 6.52
N LEU A 172 10.61 -0.69 6.28
CA LEU A 172 9.40 -0.74 5.46
C LEU A 172 8.24 -1.13 6.37
N LEU A 173 7.14 -0.40 6.29
CA LEU A 173 5.90 -0.70 7.00
C LEU A 173 4.85 -1.11 5.95
N ASP A 174 4.53 -2.40 5.92
CA ASP A 174 3.79 -3.05 4.84
C ASP A 174 2.38 -3.48 5.27
N VAL A 175 1.38 -2.76 4.77
CA VAL A 175 -0.04 -3.15 4.91
C VAL A 175 -0.50 -4.06 3.77
N GLN A 176 0.25 -4.08 2.66
CA GLN A 176 -0.05 -4.86 1.46
C GLN A 176 1.18 -4.95 0.54
N SER A 177 1.68 -6.16 0.30
CA SER A 177 2.75 -6.36 -0.66
C SER A 177 2.18 -6.37 -2.09
N PHE A 178 2.67 -5.48 -2.96
CA PHE A 178 2.13 -5.29 -4.32
C PHE A 178 2.74 -6.23 -5.37
N ASP A 179 3.88 -6.84 -5.07
CA ASP A 179 4.56 -7.80 -5.94
C ASP A 179 5.21 -8.92 -5.13
N SER A 180 5.57 -10.01 -5.82
CA SER A 180 6.17 -11.18 -5.19
C SER A 180 7.53 -10.90 -4.55
N HIS A 181 8.26 -9.88 -5.00
CA HIS A 181 9.53 -9.51 -4.40
C HIS A 181 9.30 -8.80 -3.05
N ALA A 182 8.30 -7.92 -2.95
CA ALA A 182 7.86 -7.35 -1.68
C ALA A 182 7.38 -8.43 -0.70
N ALA A 183 6.55 -9.38 -1.16
CA ALA A 183 6.08 -10.49 -0.33
C ALA A 183 7.25 -11.36 0.21
N GLN A 184 8.23 -11.69 -0.63
CA GLN A 184 9.43 -12.43 -0.22
C GLN A 184 10.35 -11.61 0.70
N SER A 185 10.42 -10.30 0.48
CA SER A 185 11.18 -9.38 1.31
C SER A 185 10.63 -9.35 2.73
N LEU A 186 9.30 -9.30 2.88
CA LEU A 186 8.64 -9.31 4.19
C LEU A 186 9.03 -10.55 5.01
N ALA A 187 9.16 -11.71 4.35
CA ALA A 187 9.55 -12.96 4.99
C ALA A 187 11.01 -13.00 5.48
N ARG A 188 11.92 -12.23 4.86
CA ARG A 188 13.38 -12.37 5.06
C ARG A 188 14.05 -11.15 5.68
N ASN A 189 13.48 -9.96 5.51
CA ASN A 189 14.08 -8.71 5.97
C ASN A 189 13.43 -8.29 7.30
N PRO A 190 14.15 -8.30 8.44
CA PRO A 190 13.56 -8.04 9.76
C PRO A 190 13.08 -6.59 9.96
N ASN A 191 13.54 -5.67 9.11
CA ASN A 191 13.10 -4.27 9.10
C ASN A 191 12.03 -4.00 8.02
N HIS A 192 11.57 -5.04 7.33
CA HIS A 192 10.33 -5.03 6.57
C HIS A 192 9.24 -5.61 7.49
N ILE A 193 8.36 -4.74 7.97
CA ILE A 193 7.47 -5.01 9.09
C ILE A 193 6.04 -5.00 8.57
N GLU A 194 5.32 -6.09 8.82
CA GLU A 194 3.89 -6.18 8.55
C GLU A 194 3.12 -5.30 9.54
N ILE A 195 2.14 -4.55 9.04
CA ILE A 195 1.25 -3.73 9.86
C ILE A 195 -0.21 -3.95 9.46
N SER A 196 -1.13 -3.84 10.42
CA SER A 196 -2.56 -3.91 10.10
C SER A 196 -3.07 -2.63 9.45
N ALA A 197 -4.22 -2.70 8.77
CA ALA A 197 -4.87 -1.50 8.23
C ALA A 197 -5.26 -0.48 9.32
N ASN A 198 -5.47 -0.95 10.56
CA ASN A 198 -5.66 -0.08 11.72
C ASN A 198 -4.39 0.69 12.12
N GLN A 199 -3.22 0.05 12.06
CA GLN A 199 -1.92 0.70 12.26
C GLN A 199 -1.47 1.54 11.07
N TYR A 200 -2.02 1.27 9.88
CA TYR A 200 -1.74 2.02 8.67
C TYR A 200 -2.43 3.38 8.67
N ALA A 201 -3.78 3.41 8.56
CA ALA A 201 -4.51 4.61 8.14
C ALA A 201 -5.85 4.85 8.83
N ASN A 202 -6.16 4.16 9.93
CA ASN A 202 -7.42 4.39 10.62
C ASN A 202 -7.41 5.69 11.43
N TRP A 203 -8.23 6.65 11.04
CA TRP A 203 -8.42 7.94 11.75
C TRP A 203 -8.82 7.79 13.23
N GLY A 204 -9.57 6.73 13.58
CA GLY A 204 -9.95 6.44 14.97
C GLY A 204 -8.87 5.71 15.79
N SER A 205 -7.74 5.36 15.18
CA SER A 205 -6.66 4.63 15.86
C SER A 205 -5.94 5.52 16.87
N LYS A 206 -5.33 4.90 17.88
CA LYS A 206 -4.42 5.59 18.83
C LYS A 206 -3.10 5.99 18.17
N GLY A 207 -2.80 5.44 17.01
CA GLY A 207 -1.63 5.80 16.20
C GLY A 207 -1.70 5.14 14.85
N ALA A 208 -1.93 5.95 13.81
CA ALA A 208 -1.83 5.52 12.42
C ALA A 208 -0.46 5.93 11.87
N SER A 209 0.18 5.06 11.11
CA SER A 209 1.52 5.29 10.56
C SER A 209 1.52 6.41 9.51
N VAL A 210 0.37 6.64 8.85
CA VAL A 210 0.19 7.79 7.94
C VAL A 210 0.34 9.15 8.65
N ASP A 211 0.09 9.24 9.96
CA ASP A 211 0.26 10.47 10.74
C ASP A 211 1.75 10.83 10.96
N ARG A 212 2.66 9.93 10.58
CA ARG A 212 4.11 10.10 10.69
C ARG A 212 4.78 10.32 9.34
N LEU A 213 3.99 10.55 8.29
CA LEU A 213 4.43 10.53 6.90
C LEU A 213 4.79 11.95 6.44
N ASP A 214 6.03 12.18 6.01
CA ASP A 214 6.47 13.50 5.54
C ASP A 214 5.97 13.75 4.11
N VAL A 215 6.07 12.76 3.23
CA VAL A 215 5.78 12.93 1.80
C VAL A 215 5.02 11.74 1.22
N VAL A 216 3.84 11.99 0.63
CA VAL A 216 3.13 11.00 -0.18
C VAL A 216 3.06 11.42 -1.65
N VAL A 217 3.28 10.46 -2.57
CA VAL A 217 3.10 10.65 -4.01
C VAL A 217 1.95 9.78 -4.51
N LEU A 218 0.86 10.42 -4.91
CA LEU A 218 -0.40 9.80 -5.34
C LEU A 218 -0.68 10.06 -6.83
N SER A 219 -1.67 9.36 -7.37
CA SER A 219 -2.10 9.48 -8.77
C SER A 219 -3.59 9.76 -8.87
N ALA A 220 -4.04 10.43 -9.94
CA ALA A 220 -5.43 10.81 -10.13
C ALA A 220 -6.01 10.35 -11.47
N LEU A 221 -7.31 10.04 -11.52
CA LEU A 221 -8.07 9.97 -12.79
C LEU A 221 -8.38 11.39 -13.29
N GLU A 222 -8.91 12.24 -12.40
CA GLU A 222 -9.22 13.64 -12.63
C GLU A 222 -8.83 14.48 -11.40
N ILE A 223 -8.48 15.74 -11.63
CA ILE A 223 -8.20 16.75 -10.61
C ILE A 223 -8.92 18.02 -11.05
N ASP A 224 -9.63 18.66 -10.14
CA ASP A 224 -10.31 19.92 -10.45
C ASP A 224 -9.54 21.18 -10.02
N THR A 225 -10.10 22.34 -10.35
CA THR A 225 -9.52 23.66 -10.02
C THR A 225 -9.47 23.98 -8.53
N GLN A 226 -10.17 23.19 -7.70
CA GLN A 226 -10.13 23.26 -6.25
C GLN A 226 -9.21 22.19 -5.66
N PHE A 227 -8.42 21.51 -6.48
CA PHE A 227 -7.53 20.40 -6.12
C PHE A 227 -8.24 19.14 -5.60
N ASN A 228 -9.57 19.03 -5.77
CA ASN A 228 -10.24 17.77 -5.45
C ASN A 228 -9.82 16.69 -6.44
N VAL A 229 -9.68 15.47 -5.95
CA VAL A 229 -9.16 14.34 -6.74
C VAL A 229 -10.20 13.24 -6.87
N ASN A 230 -10.36 12.78 -8.11
CA ASN A 230 -11.12 11.57 -8.46
C ASN A 230 -10.18 10.40 -8.73
N VAL A 231 -10.43 9.28 -8.07
CA VAL A 231 -9.76 8.00 -8.33
C VAL A 231 -10.73 6.83 -8.49
N LEU A 232 -12.04 7.11 -8.59
CA LEU A 232 -13.09 6.09 -8.54
C LEU A 232 -13.84 5.92 -9.86
N THR A 233 -14.30 7.03 -10.46
CA THR A 233 -15.11 7.01 -11.68
C THR A 233 -14.28 7.40 -12.91
N GLY A 234 -14.48 6.70 -14.01
CA GLY A 234 -13.90 7.08 -15.30
C GLY A 234 -14.59 8.32 -15.89
N SER A 235 -14.06 8.84 -17.00
CA SER A 235 -14.65 9.99 -17.71
C SER A 235 -16.06 9.75 -18.26
N ASP A 236 -16.50 8.49 -18.31
CA ASP A 236 -17.85 8.05 -18.66
C ASP A 236 -18.76 7.88 -17.43
N GLY A 237 -18.29 8.25 -16.24
CA GLY A 237 -19.00 8.14 -14.96
C GLY A 237 -19.04 6.72 -14.38
N VAL A 238 -18.44 5.74 -15.05
CA VAL A 238 -18.49 4.33 -14.62
C VAL A 238 -17.45 4.06 -13.54
N LEU A 239 -17.87 3.38 -12.46
CA LEU A 239 -16.98 2.88 -11.41
C LEU A 239 -15.92 1.93 -11.98
N ARG A 240 -14.65 2.28 -11.82
CA ARG A 240 -13.51 1.48 -12.32
C ARG A 240 -12.20 1.69 -11.58
N GLY A 241 -12.22 2.50 -10.54
CA GLY A 241 -11.08 2.73 -9.67
C GLY A 241 -11.39 2.28 -8.24
N ALA A 242 -10.63 2.81 -7.30
CA ALA A 242 -10.76 2.49 -5.89
C ALA A 242 -10.41 3.73 -5.06
N SER A 243 -11.07 3.90 -3.91
CA SER A 243 -10.68 4.91 -2.94
C SER A 243 -9.28 4.61 -2.36
N GLY A 244 -9.08 3.37 -1.91
CA GLY A 244 -7.87 2.96 -1.21
C GLY A 244 -7.58 3.87 0.00
N GLY A 245 -6.31 3.96 0.36
CA GLY A 245 -5.82 4.94 1.35
C GLY A 245 -5.46 6.30 0.75
N HIS A 246 -6.04 6.66 -0.41
CA HIS A 246 -5.67 7.88 -1.13
C HIS A 246 -5.98 9.13 -0.31
N CYS A 247 -7.21 9.26 0.18
CA CYS A 247 -7.59 10.38 1.04
C CYS A 247 -6.90 10.32 2.41
N ASP A 248 -6.72 9.12 2.99
CA ASP A 248 -6.12 8.95 4.31
C ASP A 248 -4.66 9.44 4.34
N THR A 249 -3.87 9.02 3.34
CA THR A 249 -2.47 9.44 3.24
C THR A 249 -2.35 10.90 2.83
N ALA A 250 -3.26 11.39 1.98
CA ALA A 250 -3.27 12.78 1.58
C ALA A 250 -3.45 13.70 2.79
N ILE A 251 -4.48 13.46 3.61
CA ILE A 251 -4.79 14.34 4.74
C ILE A 251 -3.77 14.24 5.88
N ALA A 252 -3.15 13.07 6.07
CA ALA A 252 -2.24 12.84 7.19
C ALA A 252 -0.80 13.27 6.90
N SER A 253 -0.37 13.23 5.65
CA SER A 253 1.01 13.52 5.30
C SER A 253 1.34 15.02 5.39
N ALA A 254 2.60 15.35 5.67
CA ALA A 254 3.04 16.74 5.70
C ALA A 254 3.10 17.39 4.30
N LEU A 255 3.24 16.58 3.25
CA LEU A 255 3.22 16.99 1.85
C LEU A 255 2.58 15.93 0.95
N SER A 256 1.43 16.28 0.39
CA SER A 256 0.70 15.50 -0.60
C SER A 256 1.00 15.95 -2.03
N ILE A 257 1.54 15.05 -2.85
CA ILE A 257 1.86 15.33 -4.25
C ILE A 257 1.00 14.45 -5.16
N ILE A 258 0.13 15.07 -5.96
CA ILE A 258 -0.62 14.38 -7.00
C ILE A 258 0.16 14.46 -8.32
N VAL A 259 0.48 13.30 -8.89
CA VAL A 259 1.11 13.21 -10.21
C VAL A 259 0.16 12.60 -11.25
N ALA A 260 0.02 13.28 -12.38
CA ALA A 260 -0.73 12.77 -13.51
C ALA A 260 -0.26 13.42 -14.83
N PRO A 261 -0.41 12.73 -15.98
CA PRO A 261 -0.32 13.41 -17.27
C PRO A 261 -1.46 14.42 -17.41
N LEU A 262 -1.19 15.55 -18.08
CA LEU A 262 -2.21 16.58 -18.32
C LEU A 262 -3.44 16.04 -19.06
N VAL A 263 -3.21 15.12 -20.01
CA VAL A 263 -4.24 14.47 -20.83
C VAL A 263 -3.89 13.00 -21.03
N ARG A 264 -4.90 12.12 -20.94
CA ARG A 264 -4.81 10.68 -21.28
C ARG A 264 -5.59 10.41 -22.56
N GLY A 265 -4.88 10.30 -23.68
CA GLY A 265 -5.52 10.15 -24.99
C GLY A 265 -6.34 11.38 -25.34
N ARG A 266 -7.66 11.29 -25.23
CA ARG A 266 -8.61 12.41 -25.44
C ARG A 266 -9.26 12.91 -24.15
N ILE A 267 -8.91 12.31 -23.01
CA ILE A 267 -9.54 12.59 -21.72
C ILE A 267 -8.65 13.58 -20.94
N PRO A 268 -9.12 14.78 -20.61
CA PRO A 268 -8.37 15.71 -19.78
C PRO A 268 -8.27 15.16 -18.35
N THR A 269 -7.12 15.34 -17.70
CA THR A 269 -6.97 15.01 -16.28
C THR A 269 -7.18 16.23 -15.40
N LEU A 270 -6.93 17.44 -15.91
CA LEU A 270 -7.37 18.68 -15.27
C LEU A 270 -8.72 19.11 -15.84
N VAL A 271 -9.70 19.28 -14.97
CA VAL A 271 -11.09 19.62 -15.30
C VAL A 271 -11.60 20.76 -14.41
N ASP A 272 -12.75 21.35 -14.74
CA ASP A 272 -13.31 22.41 -13.89
C ASP A 272 -13.82 21.86 -12.55
N ASN A 273 -14.48 20.70 -12.59
CA ASN A 273 -15.01 19.96 -11.45
C ASN A 273 -14.86 18.45 -11.69
N VAL A 274 -14.46 17.69 -10.67
CA VAL A 274 -14.36 16.24 -10.77
C VAL A 274 -15.75 15.59 -10.79
N LEU A 275 -15.88 14.44 -11.47
CA LEU A 275 -17.12 13.66 -11.42
C LEU A 275 -17.41 13.07 -10.04
N THR A 276 -16.35 12.71 -9.31
CA THR A 276 -16.45 12.14 -7.97
C THR A 276 -15.28 12.63 -7.12
N CYS A 277 -15.57 13.36 -6.06
CA CYS A 277 -14.56 13.77 -5.10
C CYS A 277 -14.28 12.63 -4.12
N ILE A 278 -13.06 12.10 -4.15
CA ILE A 278 -12.58 11.10 -3.19
C ILE A 278 -11.62 11.74 -2.18
N THR A 279 -10.71 12.60 -2.67
CA THR A 279 -9.78 13.34 -1.82
C THR A 279 -10.04 14.83 -1.97
N PRO A 280 -10.47 15.51 -0.89
CA PRO A 280 -10.67 16.95 -0.89
C PRO A 280 -9.37 17.69 -1.17
N GLY A 281 -9.41 18.78 -1.95
CA GLY A 281 -8.20 19.57 -2.25
C GLY A 281 -7.61 20.35 -1.06
N SER A 282 -8.30 20.38 0.09
CA SER A 282 -7.78 20.90 1.35
C SER A 282 -6.89 19.91 2.11
N SER A 283 -6.72 18.69 1.58
CA SER A 283 -5.95 17.61 2.20
C SER A 283 -4.46 17.73 1.89
#